data_AF-A0A8J5MQT7-F1
#
_entry.id   AF-A0A8J5MQT7-F1
#
_cell.length_a   1.000
_cell.length_b   1.000
_cell.length_c   1.000
_cell.angle_alpha   90.00
_cell.angle_beta   90.00
_cell.angle_gamma   90.00
#
_symmetry.space_group_name_H-M   'P 1'
#
loop_
_entity.id
_entity.type
_entity.pdbx_description
1 polymer ?
#
loop_
_entity_poly.entity_id
_entity_poly.type
_entity_poly.pdbx_seq_one_letter_code
_entity_poly.pdbx_strand_id
1 'polypeptide(L)'
;MAGRRVLTQIQKLAHNIWFSISVEPVLFLHSLGFFTQLVTSENFTLDRFCRVILNESFDNCAVMNDGHQKDLQVKVQKLESVFTFYGNLTATIIPILLISFIASWSDKRGRRVPILLSLTGHILRSVVYLVESLFPSWTPYILLLGFFFRSIGGGAAMLLMASFSHIADCTNMDSRHRRMAITNACLYLGAPCGTLLGAWIYNRKGYIWNFSVTLLLDCCTLGLAAFIVKDKINKVEEASGHIIKETSPWNHRNVIDLFRVAIRKRLGRTRAHLTLLLTVFVALISGTSHNMFLWIRRVFHWDQYQFSFYLIINQLDQQITTLVTAPILRRLSVPDCLIGAGWDFFLLLKCLTLGLVTTASQWWFPYLFIVAPMALSGIAVRSQMSKVQEQSYLDVAADCTQFIITENLRLDRFCQVTLNKTAEECAVMNDKYHTDLQVKVQKLDGVFNFYGQLLSTVLPLLLLSFIASWSDKRGRRVTILLPLTGDIL
;
A
#
# COMPACT_ATOMS: atom_id res chain seq x y z
N MET A 1 -38.18 -27.78 -22.07
CA MET A 1 -38.38 -26.67 -21.11
C MET A 1 -37.27 -26.54 -20.06
N ALA A 2 -36.64 -27.63 -19.59
CA ALA A 2 -35.55 -27.57 -18.60
C ALA A 2 -34.29 -26.82 -19.09
N GLY A 3 -33.87 -27.01 -20.35
CA GLY A 3 -32.68 -26.35 -20.92
C GLY A 3 -32.78 -24.82 -20.99
N ARG A 4 -33.96 -24.25 -21.26
CA ARG A 4 -34.18 -22.78 -21.24
C ARG A 4 -34.07 -22.20 -19.83
N ARG A 5 -34.54 -22.91 -18.80
CA ARG A 5 -34.43 -22.46 -17.39
C ARG A 5 -32.98 -22.45 -16.93
N VAL A 6 -32.20 -23.48 -17.29
CA VAL A 6 -30.75 -23.54 -16.99
C VAL A 6 -30.00 -22.44 -17.73
N LEU A 7 -30.30 -22.19 -19.01
CA LEU A 7 -29.68 -21.09 -19.77
C LEU A 7 -30.00 -19.72 -19.15
N THR A 8 -31.25 -19.49 -18.74
CA THR A 8 -31.63 -18.23 -18.07
C THR A 8 -31.05 -18.10 -16.66
N GLN A 9 -30.81 -19.20 -15.95
CA GLN A 9 -30.12 -19.17 -14.66
C GLN A 9 -28.63 -18.92 -14.85
N ILE A 10 -27.97 -19.54 -15.84
CA ILE A 10 -26.58 -19.26 -16.18
C ILE A 10 -26.43 -17.82 -16.68
N GLN A 11 -27.36 -17.31 -17.49
CA GLN A 11 -27.38 -15.91 -17.91
C GLN A 11 -27.61 -14.96 -16.75
N LYS A 12 -28.52 -15.26 -15.81
CA LYS A 12 -28.70 -14.46 -14.59
C LYS A 12 -27.50 -14.55 -13.65
N LEU A 13 -26.85 -15.71 -13.55
CA LEU A 13 -25.65 -15.92 -12.74
C LEU A 13 -24.48 -15.16 -13.38
N ALA A 14 -24.27 -15.28 -14.69
CA ALA A 14 -23.27 -14.55 -15.45
C ALA A 14 -23.54 -13.04 -15.42
N HIS A 15 -24.79 -12.60 -15.53
CA HIS A 15 -25.17 -11.19 -15.41
C HIS A 15 -24.95 -10.66 -14.00
N ASN A 16 -25.31 -11.41 -12.95
CA ASN A 16 -25.05 -11.03 -11.55
C ASN A 16 -23.55 -11.07 -11.21
N ILE A 17 -22.78 -12.00 -11.77
CA ILE A 17 -21.32 -12.07 -11.64
C ILE A 17 -20.69 -10.88 -12.37
N TRP A 18 -21.13 -10.56 -13.59
CA TRP A 18 -20.63 -9.43 -14.38
C TRP A 18 -20.97 -8.08 -13.76
N PHE A 19 -22.15 -7.92 -13.14
CA PHE A 19 -22.48 -6.75 -12.32
C PHE A 19 -21.75 -6.70 -10.97
N SER A 20 -21.21 -7.83 -10.50
CA SER A 20 -20.41 -7.91 -9.27
C SER A 20 -18.90 -7.77 -9.52
N ILE A 21 -18.46 -7.73 -10.77
CA ILE A 21 -17.08 -7.48 -11.19
C ILE A 21 -16.93 -5.97 -11.38
N SER A 22 -16.11 -5.34 -10.54
CA SER A 22 -15.94 -3.88 -10.50
C SER A 22 -14.56 -3.45 -10.99
N VAL A 23 -13.51 -3.66 -10.22
CA VAL A 23 -12.13 -3.22 -10.53
C VAL A 23 -11.15 -4.39 -10.52
N GLU A 24 -11.60 -5.57 -10.11
CA GLU A 24 -10.77 -6.76 -9.93
C GLU A 24 -10.03 -7.19 -11.23
N PRO A 25 -10.67 -7.24 -12.41
CA PRO A 25 -9.98 -7.59 -13.66
C PRO A 25 -8.97 -6.52 -14.11
N VAL A 26 -9.28 -5.25 -13.84
CA VAL A 26 -8.39 -4.12 -14.15
C VAL A 26 -7.10 -4.24 -13.35
N LEU A 27 -7.20 -4.53 -12.05
CA LEU A 27 -6.04 -4.73 -11.18
C LEU A 27 -5.24 -5.98 -11.54
N PHE A 28 -5.90 -7.07 -11.92
CA PHE A 28 -5.22 -8.27 -12.41
C PHE A 28 -4.40 -7.97 -13.68
N LEU A 29 -5.02 -7.34 -14.68
CA LEU A 29 -4.37 -7.06 -15.96
C LEU A 29 -3.25 -6.03 -15.82
N HIS A 30 -3.45 -5.01 -14.98
CA HIS A 30 -2.40 -4.06 -14.60
C HIS A 30 -1.19 -4.76 -13.97
N SER A 31 -1.44 -5.63 -12.99
CA SER A 31 -0.38 -6.38 -12.31
C SER A 31 0.37 -7.26 -13.31
N LEU A 32 -0.35 -7.98 -14.16
CA LEU A 32 0.23 -8.80 -15.23
C LEU A 32 1.16 -7.97 -16.12
N GLY A 33 0.70 -6.82 -16.64
CA GLY A 33 1.52 -5.93 -17.47
C GLY A 33 2.75 -5.39 -16.74
N PHE A 34 2.59 -4.92 -15.50
CA PHE A 34 3.68 -4.37 -14.68
C PHE A 34 4.78 -5.42 -14.42
N PHE A 35 4.40 -6.64 -14.05
CA PHE A 35 5.37 -7.70 -13.74
C PHE A 35 5.99 -8.32 -15.00
N THR A 36 5.34 -8.25 -16.17
CA THR A 36 5.97 -8.58 -17.47
C THR A 36 7.13 -7.65 -17.80
N GLN A 37 7.04 -6.37 -17.41
CA GLN A 37 8.10 -5.41 -17.67
C GLN A 37 9.17 -5.34 -16.59
N LEU A 38 8.84 -5.64 -15.33
CA LEU A 38 9.69 -5.38 -14.15
C LEU A 38 11.15 -5.79 -14.34
N VAL A 39 11.43 -7.09 -14.46
CA VAL A 39 12.82 -7.61 -14.56
C VAL A 39 13.47 -7.17 -15.87
N THR A 40 12.72 -7.20 -16.97
CA THR A 40 13.24 -6.83 -18.28
C THR A 40 13.67 -5.37 -18.33
N SER A 41 12.94 -4.45 -17.67
CA SER A 41 13.29 -3.03 -17.61
C SER A 41 14.57 -2.76 -16.81
N GLU A 42 14.81 -3.50 -15.73
CA GLU A 42 16.05 -3.43 -14.95
C GLU A 42 17.23 -3.96 -15.76
N ASN A 43 17.09 -5.15 -16.36
CA ASN A 43 18.16 -5.73 -17.18
C ASN A 43 18.48 -4.87 -18.42
N PHE A 44 17.46 -4.30 -19.04
CA PHE A 44 17.60 -3.40 -20.18
C PHE A 44 18.38 -2.13 -19.83
N THR A 45 18.10 -1.54 -18.66
CA THR A 45 18.80 -0.36 -18.18
C THR A 45 20.29 -0.65 -17.97
N LEU A 46 20.63 -1.82 -17.40
CA LEU A 46 22.02 -2.27 -17.26
C LEU A 46 22.72 -2.45 -18.62
N ASP A 47 22.06 -3.11 -19.59
CA ASP A 47 22.60 -3.27 -20.94
C ASP A 47 22.91 -1.92 -21.60
N ARG A 48 22.00 -0.95 -21.47
CA ARG A 48 22.19 0.40 -22.01
C ARG A 48 23.33 1.17 -21.35
N PHE A 49 23.48 1.09 -20.03
CA PHE A 49 24.64 1.69 -19.36
C PHE A 49 25.97 1.08 -19.81
N CYS A 50 26.01 -0.24 -20.01
CA CYS A 50 27.20 -0.92 -20.51
C CYS A 50 27.56 -0.49 -21.94
N ARG A 51 26.58 -0.50 -22.85
CA ARG A 51 26.84 -0.26 -24.29
C ARG A 51 26.99 1.21 -24.65
N VAL A 52 26.17 2.09 -24.08
CA VAL A 52 26.10 3.50 -24.50
C VAL A 52 26.99 4.40 -23.67
N ILE A 53 27.05 4.19 -22.34
CA ILE A 53 27.82 5.07 -21.45
C ILE A 53 29.27 4.59 -21.30
N LEU A 54 29.50 3.28 -21.15
CA LEU A 54 30.86 2.73 -21.06
C LEU A 54 31.47 2.40 -22.43
N ASN A 55 30.68 2.47 -23.51
CA ASN A 55 31.11 2.21 -24.88
C ASN A 55 31.77 0.83 -25.06
N GLU A 56 31.25 -0.18 -24.36
CA GLU A 56 31.75 -1.55 -24.43
C GLU A 56 31.11 -2.36 -25.58
N SER A 57 31.80 -3.43 -25.99
CA SER A 57 31.30 -4.33 -27.03
C SER A 57 30.06 -5.11 -26.58
N PHE A 58 29.24 -5.55 -27.54
CA PHE A 58 28.05 -6.35 -27.24
C PHE A 58 28.40 -7.64 -26.48
N ASP A 59 29.47 -8.32 -26.89
CA ASP A 59 29.88 -9.59 -26.28
C ASP A 59 30.27 -9.38 -24.82
N ASN A 60 31.04 -8.33 -24.50
CA ASN A 60 31.40 -7.99 -23.11
C ASN A 60 30.15 -7.73 -22.26
N CYS A 61 29.19 -6.94 -22.75
CA CYS A 61 27.97 -6.66 -22.00
C CYS A 61 27.07 -7.89 -21.83
N ALA A 62 27.06 -8.81 -22.80
CA ALA A 62 26.27 -10.04 -22.73
C ALA A 62 26.80 -11.02 -21.67
N VAL A 63 28.14 -11.12 -21.51
CA VAL A 63 28.76 -11.96 -20.47
C VAL A 63 29.10 -11.20 -19.19
N MET A 64 28.75 -9.92 -19.03
CA MET A 64 29.04 -9.11 -17.82
C MET A 64 28.70 -9.78 -16.47
N ASN A 65 27.80 -10.78 -16.47
CA ASN A 65 27.36 -11.48 -15.26
C ASN A 65 28.09 -12.80 -14.97
N ASP A 66 29.03 -13.21 -15.82
CA ASP A 66 29.76 -14.49 -15.78
C ASP A 66 30.74 -14.63 -14.59
N GLY A 67 30.96 -13.53 -13.85
CA GLY A 67 31.87 -13.49 -12.70
C GLY A 67 33.34 -13.27 -13.08
N HIS A 68 33.67 -13.24 -14.38
CA HIS A 68 35.01 -12.92 -14.88
C HIS A 68 35.19 -11.41 -15.06
N GLN A 69 34.13 -10.70 -15.47
CA GLN A 69 34.16 -9.25 -15.71
C GLN A 69 33.67 -8.41 -14.51
N LYS A 70 34.26 -8.65 -13.32
CA LYS A 70 33.83 -8.01 -12.06
C LYS A 70 33.94 -6.48 -12.12
N ASP A 71 34.99 -5.94 -12.71
CA ASP A 71 35.20 -4.49 -12.77
C ASP A 71 34.16 -3.78 -13.66
N LEU A 72 33.81 -4.39 -14.79
CA LEU A 72 32.76 -3.89 -15.67
C LEU A 72 31.41 -3.92 -14.96
N GLN A 73 31.07 -5.05 -14.34
CA GLN A 73 29.84 -5.23 -13.59
C GLN A 73 29.69 -4.19 -12.48
N VAL A 74 30.75 -3.93 -11.70
CA VAL A 74 30.76 -2.93 -10.62
C VAL A 74 30.53 -1.51 -11.17
N LYS A 75 31.17 -1.15 -12.29
CA LYS A 75 30.98 0.16 -12.93
C LYS A 75 29.54 0.36 -13.40
N VAL A 76 28.97 -0.62 -14.09
CA VAL A 76 27.58 -0.57 -14.58
C VAL A 76 26.58 -0.53 -13.44
N GLN A 77 26.75 -1.37 -12.42
CA GLN A 77 25.88 -1.38 -11.24
C GLN A 77 25.93 -0.05 -10.47
N LYS A 78 27.09 0.61 -10.39
CA LYS A 78 27.20 1.92 -9.76
C LYS A 78 26.40 2.99 -10.52
N LEU A 79 26.47 2.99 -11.85
CA LEU A 79 25.69 3.90 -12.70
C LEU A 79 24.19 3.64 -12.57
N GLU A 80 23.78 2.38 -12.63
CA GLU A 80 22.38 1.99 -12.50
C GLU A 80 21.84 2.32 -11.10
N SER A 81 22.61 2.10 -10.02
CA SER A 81 22.16 2.43 -8.66
C SER A 81 21.87 3.92 -8.50
N VAL A 82 22.72 4.79 -9.09
CA VAL A 82 22.49 6.24 -9.11
C VAL A 82 21.26 6.60 -9.93
N PHE A 83 21.09 5.98 -11.10
CA PHE A 83 19.90 6.16 -11.94
C PHE A 83 18.61 5.76 -11.21
N THR A 84 18.60 4.57 -10.60
CA THR A 84 17.47 4.03 -9.84
C THR A 84 17.16 4.88 -8.61
N PHE A 85 18.17 5.48 -7.97
CA PHE A 85 17.97 6.46 -6.89
C PHE A 85 17.15 7.67 -7.37
N TYR A 86 17.55 8.31 -8.48
CA TYR A 86 16.80 9.46 -9.04
C TYR A 86 15.42 9.05 -9.56
N GLY A 87 15.30 7.87 -10.18
CA GLY A 87 14.01 7.29 -10.59
C GLY A 87 13.06 7.11 -9.40
N ASN A 88 13.56 6.60 -8.28
CA ASN A 88 12.78 6.38 -7.06
C ASN A 88 12.37 7.70 -6.37
N LEU A 89 13.24 8.71 -6.35
CA LEU A 89 12.88 10.06 -5.87
C LEU A 89 11.72 10.63 -6.69
N THR A 90 11.80 10.50 -8.01
CA THR A 90 10.73 10.93 -8.94
C THR A 90 9.45 10.12 -8.71
N ALA A 91 9.57 8.80 -8.48
CA ALA A 91 8.47 7.87 -8.21
C ALA A 91 7.79 8.05 -6.85
N THR A 92 8.36 8.85 -5.94
CA THR A 92 7.84 9.05 -4.59
C THR A 92 7.36 10.49 -4.37
N ILE A 93 8.21 11.49 -4.65
CA ILE A 93 7.90 12.90 -4.37
C ILE A 93 6.68 13.38 -5.17
N ILE A 94 6.69 13.15 -6.48
CA ILE A 94 5.63 13.64 -7.37
C ILE A 94 4.28 12.96 -7.05
N PRO A 95 4.18 11.62 -6.93
CA PRO A 95 2.92 10.99 -6.58
C PRO A 95 2.39 11.40 -5.21
N ILE A 96 3.23 11.55 -4.19
CA ILE A 96 2.76 11.96 -2.84
C ILE A 96 2.05 13.31 -2.90
N LEU A 97 2.62 14.28 -3.62
CA LEU A 97 1.99 15.59 -3.81
C LEU A 97 0.66 15.44 -4.55
N LEU A 98 0.64 14.76 -5.71
CA LEU A 98 -0.56 14.59 -6.53
C LEU A 98 -1.68 13.85 -5.79
N ILE A 99 -1.34 12.74 -5.13
CA ILE A 99 -2.26 11.92 -4.34
C ILE A 99 -2.90 12.76 -3.23
N SER A 100 -2.15 13.63 -2.56
CA SER A 100 -2.68 14.45 -1.47
C SER A 100 -3.82 15.37 -1.94
N PHE A 101 -3.73 15.88 -3.17
CA PHE A 101 -4.79 16.68 -3.78
C PHE A 101 -5.92 15.81 -4.34
N ILE A 102 -5.56 14.83 -5.19
CA ILE A 102 -6.52 14.00 -5.93
C ILE A 102 -7.35 13.11 -5.00
N ALA A 103 -6.79 12.61 -3.89
CA ALA A 103 -7.52 11.76 -2.94
C ALA A 103 -8.77 12.48 -2.42
N SER A 104 -8.60 13.69 -1.87
CA SER A 104 -9.69 14.52 -1.34
C SER A 104 -10.72 14.94 -2.39
N TRP A 105 -10.28 15.14 -3.64
CA TRP A 105 -11.14 15.48 -4.76
C TRP A 105 -11.95 14.27 -5.24
N SER A 106 -11.31 13.09 -5.28
CA SER A 106 -11.93 11.84 -5.72
C SER A 106 -13.01 11.34 -4.77
N ASP A 107 -12.93 11.70 -3.48
CA ASP A 107 -13.99 11.41 -2.51
C ASP A 107 -15.32 12.08 -2.88
N LYS A 108 -15.28 13.23 -3.58
CA LYS A 108 -16.47 14.03 -3.92
C LYS A 108 -16.96 13.80 -5.36
N ARG A 109 -16.03 13.61 -6.31
CA ARG A 109 -16.35 13.55 -7.75
C ARG A 109 -16.32 12.15 -8.35
N GLY A 110 -15.99 11.13 -7.56
CA GLY A 110 -15.89 9.76 -8.03
C GLY A 110 -14.45 9.28 -8.23
N ARG A 111 -14.32 7.98 -8.49
CA ARG A 111 -13.05 7.23 -8.48
C ARG A 111 -12.53 6.90 -9.87
N ARG A 112 -13.34 7.10 -10.91
CA ARG A 112 -12.97 6.78 -12.30
C ARG A 112 -11.77 7.58 -12.80
N VAL A 113 -11.78 8.91 -12.61
CA VAL A 113 -10.74 9.79 -13.14
C VAL A 113 -9.34 9.46 -12.57
N PRO A 114 -9.15 9.28 -11.25
CA PRO A 114 -7.85 8.86 -10.72
C PRO A 114 -7.36 7.52 -11.26
N ILE A 115 -8.27 6.55 -11.48
CA ILE A 115 -7.92 5.24 -12.05
C ILE A 115 -7.40 5.41 -13.49
N LEU A 116 -8.14 6.12 -14.35
CA LEU A 116 -7.76 6.33 -15.75
C LEU A 116 -6.47 7.16 -15.88
N LEU A 117 -6.30 8.18 -15.04
CA LEU A 117 -5.09 9.01 -15.01
C LEU A 117 -3.85 8.18 -14.66
N SER A 118 -3.98 7.26 -13.69
CA SER A 118 -2.89 6.35 -13.33
C SER A 118 -2.50 5.40 -14.45
N LEU A 119 -3.49 4.76 -15.07
CA LEU A 119 -3.26 3.84 -16.19
C LEU A 119 -2.64 4.55 -17.39
N THR A 120 -3.01 5.81 -17.64
CA THR A 120 -2.40 6.63 -18.69
C THR A 120 -0.92 6.89 -18.43
N GLY A 121 -0.54 7.21 -17.19
CA GLY A 121 0.88 7.36 -16.81
C GLY A 121 1.69 6.08 -17.00
N HIS A 122 1.08 4.91 -16.77
CA HIS A 122 1.68 3.62 -17.04
C HIS A 122 1.89 3.36 -18.54
N ILE A 123 0.90 3.66 -19.39
CA ILE A 123 1.03 3.58 -20.85
C ILE A 123 2.18 4.46 -21.34
N LEU A 124 2.24 5.72 -20.88
CA LEU A 124 3.30 6.64 -21.28
C LEU A 124 4.69 6.13 -20.89
N ARG A 125 4.83 5.54 -19.70
CA ARG A 125 6.07 4.83 -19.32
C ARG A 125 6.39 3.71 -20.31
N SER A 126 5.43 2.85 -20.62
CA SER A 126 5.62 1.72 -21.54
C SER A 126 6.01 2.19 -22.95
N VAL A 127 5.46 3.32 -23.42
CA VAL A 127 5.88 3.97 -24.67
C VAL A 127 7.33 4.43 -24.61
N VAL A 128 7.77 5.09 -23.54
CA VAL A 128 9.17 5.53 -23.40
C VAL A 128 10.14 4.35 -23.48
N TYR A 129 9.86 3.26 -22.77
CA TYR A 129 10.71 2.06 -22.81
C TYR A 129 10.71 1.39 -24.19
N LEU A 130 9.56 1.32 -24.86
CA LEU A 130 9.47 0.77 -26.21
C LEU A 130 10.27 1.63 -27.21
N VAL A 131 10.09 2.94 -27.18
CA VAL A 131 10.81 3.87 -28.07
C VAL A 131 12.31 3.77 -27.84
N GLU A 132 12.79 3.80 -26.60
CA GLU A 132 14.22 3.63 -26.30
C GLU A 132 14.75 2.27 -26.82
N SER A 133 13.97 1.20 -26.68
CA SER A 133 14.34 -0.12 -27.21
C SER A 133 14.48 -0.19 -28.73
N LEU A 134 13.83 0.72 -29.47
CA LEU A 134 13.96 0.83 -30.93
C LEU A 134 15.16 1.66 -31.37
N PHE A 135 15.73 2.49 -30.48
CA PHE A 135 16.87 3.36 -30.77
C PHE A 135 18.09 3.02 -29.90
N PRO A 136 18.96 2.08 -30.36
CA PRO A 136 20.07 1.58 -29.55
C PRO A 136 21.15 2.62 -29.18
N SER A 137 21.21 3.75 -29.88
CA SER A 137 22.19 4.81 -29.65
C SER A 137 21.76 5.82 -28.59
N TRP A 138 20.52 5.74 -28.11
CA TRP A 138 19.98 6.68 -27.15
C TRP A 138 20.57 6.48 -25.76
N THR A 139 20.63 7.57 -25.00
CA THR A 139 21.16 7.53 -23.64
C THR A 139 20.16 6.89 -22.67
N PRO A 140 20.60 6.01 -21.75
CA PRO A 140 19.73 5.39 -20.75
C PRO A 140 19.02 6.41 -19.86
N TYR A 141 19.53 7.65 -19.73
CA TYR A 141 18.89 8.69 -18.94
C TYR A 141 17.51 9.09 -19.46
N ILE A 142 17.18 8.85 -20.74
CA ILE A 142 15.83 9.06 -21.29
C ILE A 142 14.80 8.20 -20.57
N LEU A 143 15.18 7.04 -20.02
CA LEU A 143 14.29 6.19 -19.23
C LEU A 143 13.78 6.88 -17.94
N LEU A 144 14.45 7.93 -17.43
CA LEU A 144 13.94 8.77 -16.34
C LEU A 144 12.62 9.46 -16.72
N LEU A 145 12.41 9.77 -17.99
CA LEU A 145 11.14 10.30 -18.48
C LEU A 145 10.00 9.30 -18.27
N GLY A 146 10.29 8.00 -18.34
CA GLY A 146 9.33 6.94 -18.00
C GLY A 146 8.92 6.95 -16.53
N PHE A 147 9.87 7.19 -15.61
CA PHE A 147 9.55 7.41 -14.19
C PHE A 147 8.70 8.66 -14.01
N PHE A 148 9.06 9.76 -14.65
CA PHE A 148 8.32 11.01 -14.60
C PHE A 148 6.88 10.85 -15.08
N PHE A 149 6.65 10.24 -16.25
CA PHE A 149 5.29 10.04 -16.78
C PHE A 149 4.44 9.13 -15.91
N ARG A 150 5.02 8.05 -15.37
CA ARG A 150 4.34 7.21 -14.38
C ARG A 150 3.96 8.01 -13.14
N SER A 151 4.85 8.90 -12.69
CA SER A 151 4.67 9.70 -11.48
C SER A 151 3.62 10.79 -11.61
N ILE A 152 3.55 11.50 -12.74
CA ILE A 152 2.50 12.50 -12.96
C ILE A 152 1.11 11.85 -13.08
N GLY A 153 1.06 10.57 -13.45
CA GLY A 153 -0.12 9.73 -13.30
C GLY A 153 -0.34 9.22 -11.87
N GLY A 154 0.34 9.72 -10.84
CA GLY A 154 0.21 9.25 -9.46
C GLY A 154 0.73 7.83 -9.18
N GLY A 155 1.31 7.16 -10.19
CA GLY A 155 1.86 5.81 -10.11
C GLY A 155 0.88 4.75 -9.62
N ALA A 156 1.42 3.58 -9.25
CA ALA A 156 0.61 2.46 -8.74
C ALA A 156 -0.11 2.80 -7.43
N ALA A 157 0.42 3.73 -6.63
CA ALA A 157 -0.21 4.15 -5.38
C ALA A 157 -1.59 4.80 -5.62
N MET A 158 -1.73 5.65 -6.63
CA MET A 158 -3.02 6.26 -6.98
C MET A 158 -4.03 5.24 -7.48
N LEU A 159 -3.60 4.29 -8.34
CA LEU A 159 -4.46 3.21 -8.82
C LEU A 159 -4.99 2.36 -7.67
N LEU A 160 -4.11 1.92 -6.77
CA LEU A 160 -4.49 1.08 -5.64
C LEU A 160 -5.43 1.82 -4.69
N MET A 161 -5.11 3.06 -4.33
CA MET A 161 -5.96 3.89 -3.48
C MET A 161 -7.37 4.05 -4.08
N ALA A 162 -7.46 4.49 -5.33
CA ALA A 162 -8.74 4.74 -5.98
C ALA A 162 -9.56 3.45 -6.17
N SER A 163 -8.90 2.33 -6.46
CA SER A 163 -9.55 1.03 -6.63
C SER A 163 -10.09 0.48 -5.30
N PHE A 164 -9.29 0.53 -4.22
CA PHE A 164 -9.74 0.08 -2.90
C PHE A 164 -10.86 0.97 -2.35
N SER A 165 -10.80 2.27 -2.56
CA SER A 165 -11.90 3.18 -2.20
C SER A 165 -13.15 2.89 -3.02
N HIS A 166 -13.02 2.66 -4.34
CA HIS A 166 -14.16 2.29 -5.18
C HIS A 166 -14.85 0.99 -4.72
N ILE A 167 -14.08 0.00 -4.29
CA ILE A 167 -14.63 -1.24 -3.71
C ILE A 167 -15.35 -0.95 -2.39
N ALA A 168 -14.75 -0.14 -1.52
CA ALA A 168 -15.38 0.24 -0.26
C ALA A 168 -16.72 0.97 -0.48
N ASP A 169 -16.78 1.87 -1.48
CA ASP A 169 -17.97 2.63 -1.87
C ASP A 169 -19.06 1.73 -2.48
N CYS A 170 -18.67 0.67 -3.18
CA CYS A 170 -19.58 -0.24 -3.87
C CYS A 170 -19.94 -1.52 -3.10
N THR A 171 -19.45 -1.70 -1.87
CA THR A 171 -19.70 -2.88 -1.03
C THR A 171 -20.49 -2.53 0.23
N ASN A 172 -21.39 -3.43 0.62
CA ASN A 172 -22.01 -3.40 1.94
C ASN A 172 -21.02 -3.91 3.00
N MET A 173 -21.11 -3.39 4.23
CA MET A 173 -20.19 -3.65 5.35
C MET A 173 -19.91 -5.15 5.56
N ASP A 174 -20.94 -6.00 5.52
CA ASP A 174 -20.81 -7.44 5.75
C ASP A 174 -20.05 -8.18 4.63
N SER A 175 -20.14 -7.66 3.40
CA SER A 175 -19.53 -8.26 2.20
C SER A 175 -18.16 -7.66 1.85
N ARG A 176 -17.82 -6.51 2.44
CA ARG A 176 -16.63 -5.71 2.11
C ARG A 176 -15.34 -6.50 2.29
N HIS A 177 -15.20 -7.20 3.41
CA HIS A 177 -14.02 -8.01 3.72
C HIS A 177 -13.77 -9.10 2.66
N ARG A 178 -14.83 -9.78 2.19
CA ARG A 178 -14.72 -10.82 1.16
C ARG A 178 -14.29 -10.23 -0.18
N ARG A 179 -14.88 -9.10 -0.58
CA ARG A 179 -14.57 -8.48 -1.87
C ARG A 179 -13.17 -7.87 -1.91
N MET A 180 -12.72 -7.25 -0.81
CA MET A 180 -11.35 -6.78 -0.66
C MET A 180 -10.33 -7.93 -0.72
N ALA A 181 -10.66 -9.10 -0.15
CA ALA A 181 -9.81 -10.29 -0.25
C ALA A 181 -9.68 -10.79 -1.69
N ILE A 182 -10.80 -10.89 -2.43
CA ILE A 182 -10.81 -11.29 -3.85
C ILE A 182 -9.99 -10.29 -4.68
N THR A 183 -10.16 -8.99 -4.42
CA THR A 183 -9.41 -7.93 -5.11
C THR A 183 -7.90 -8.09 -4.90
N ASN A 184 -7.46 -8.29 -3.66
CA ASN A 184 -6.05 -8.54 -3.37
C ASN A 184 -5.55 -9.80 -4.07
N ALA A 185 -6.34 -10.88 -4.09
CA ALA A 185 -5.98 -12.11 -4.79
C ALA A 185 -5.78 -11.87 -6.30
N CYS A 186 -6.69 -11.14 -6.95
CA CYS A 186 -6.56 -10.75 -8.35
C CYS A 186 -5.29 -9.91 -8.60
N LEU A 187 -5.02 -8.91 -7.77
CA LEU A 187 -3.82 -8.09 -7.87
C LEU A 187 -2.55 -8.95 -7.77
N TYR A 188 -2.49 -9.84 -6.79
CA TYR A 188 -1.28 -10.60 -6.54
C TYR A 188 -1.10 -11.80 -7.48
N LEU A 189 -2.17 -12.42 -7.98
CA LEU A 189 -2.10 -13.47 -9.00
C LEU A 189 -1.54 -12.95 -10.33
N GLY A 190 -1.74 -11.68 -10.65
CA GLY A 190 -1.14 -11.06 -11.83
C GLY A 190 0.39 -11.05 -11.82
N ALA A 191 1.01 -11.05 -10.63
CA ALA A 191 2.47 -10.96 -10.48
C ALA A 191 3.25 -12.16 -11.04
N PRO A 192 2.98 -13.42 -10.61
CA PRO A 192 3.66 -14.59 -11.14
C PRO A 192 3.33 -14.81 -12.62
N CYS A 193 2.08 -14.58 -13.03
CA CYS A 193 1.67 -14.68 -14.43
C CYS A 193 2.43 -13.67 -15.31
N GLY A 194 2.54 -12.42 -14.85
CA GLY A 194 3.25 -11.36 -15.54
C GLY A 194 4.75 -11.65 -15.65
N THR A 195 5.39 -12.04 -14.55
CA THR A 195 6.82 -12.37 -14.51
C THR A 195 7.15 -13.55 -15.43
N LEU A 196 6.33 -14.61 -15.41
CA LEU A 196 6.47 -15.77 -16.29
C LEU A 196 6.33 -15.37 -17.77
N LEU A 197 5.30 -14.57 -18.09
CA LEU A 197 5.09 -14.07 -19.44
C LEU A 197 6.27 -13.22 -19.91
N GLY A 198 6.78 -12.33 -19.07
CA GLY A 198 7.92 -11.46 -19.38
C GLY A 198 9.20 -12.23 -19.62
N ALA A 199 9.51 -13.21 -18.76
CA ALA A 199 10.67 -14.09 -18.93
C ALA A 199 10.58 -14.90 -20.24
N TRP A 200 9.39 -15.44 -20.55
CA TRP A 200 9.17 -16.21 -21.77
C TRP A 200 9.32 -15.37 -23.05
N ILE A 201 8.71 -14.18 -23.10
CA ILE A 201 8.80 -13.29 -24.26
C ILE A 201 10.24 -12.81 -24.45
N TYR A 202 10.88 -12.35 -23.37
CA TYR A 202 12.25 -11.84 -23.42
C TYR A 202 13.22 -12.89 -23.98
N ASN A 203 13.18 -14.12 -23.47
CA ASN A 203 14.09 -15.19 -23.91
C ASN A 203 13.90 -15.59 -25.39
N ARG A 204 12.70 -15.42 -25.95
CA ARG A 204 12.38 -15.82 -27.33
C ARG A 204 12.54 -14.69 -28.34
N LYS A 205 12.20 -13.47 -27.94
CA LYS A 205 12.02 -12.33 -28.86
C LYS A 205 12.71 -11.04 -28.42
N GLY A 206 13.36 -11.01 -27.26
CA GLY A 206 14.12 -9.86 -26.76
C GLY A 206 13.28 -8.71 -26.21
N TYR A 207 13.94 -7.56 -25.98
CA TYR A 207 13.39 -6.39 -25.28
C TYR A 207 12.19 -5.75 -25.99
N ILE A 208 12.28 -5.55 -27.32
CA ILE A 208 11.26 -4.83 -28.11
C ILE A 208 9.89 -5.50 -27.99
N TRP A 209 9.85 -6.82 -28.13
CA TRP A 209 8.60 -7.59 -28.02
C TRP A 209 8.05 -7.58 -26.61
N ASN A 210 8.92 -7.65 -25.59
CA ASN A 210 8.46 -7.58 -24.21
C ASN A 210 7.79 -6.24 -23.90
N PHE A 211 8.42 -5.11 -24.26
CA PHE A 211 7.84 -3.79 -24.06
C PHE A 211 6.59 -3.54 -24.93
N SER A 212 6.54 -4.11 -26.14
CA SER A 212 5.35 -4.04 -27.00
C SER A 212 4.15 -4.76 -26.38
N VAL A 213 4.36 -5.95 -25.82
CA VAL A 213 3.30 -6.72 -25.13
C VAL A 213 2.87 -6.01 -23.86
N THR A 214 3.79 -5.46 -23.07
CA THR A 214 3.42 -4.63 -21.91
C THR A 214 2.57 -3.43 -22.31
N LEU A 215 2.96 -2.69 -23.34
CA LEU A 215 2.18 -1.56 -23.84
C LEU A 215 0.76 -1.98 -24.27
N LEU A 216 0.64 -3.11 -24.97
CA LEU A 216 -0.67 -3.66 -25.34
C LEU A 216 -1.51 -3.99 -24.10
N LEU A 217 -0.92 -4.64 -23.09
CA LEU A 217 -1.60 -4.97 -21.84
C LEU A 217 -2.05 -3.72 -21.07
N ASP A 218 -1.22 -2.67 -21.02
CA ASP A 218 -1.57 -1.40 -20.37
C ASP A 218 -2.71 -0.69 -21.12
N CYS A 219 -2.68 -0.68 -22.45
CA CYS A 219 -3.77 -0.14 -23.29
C CYS A 219 -5.08 -0.92 -23.09
N CYS A 220 -5.02 -2.25 -23.08
CA CYS A 220 -6.16 -3.11 -22.77
C CYS A 220 -6.69 -2.85 -21.36
N THR A 221 -5.81 -2.63 -20.39
CA THR A 221 -6.19 -2.32 -19.00
C THR A 221 -6.90 -0.97 -18.91
N LEU A 222 -6.40 0.07 -19.59
CA LEU A 222 -7.05 1.38 -19.66
C LEU A 222 -8.43 1.28 -20.34
N GLY A 223 -8.51 0.58 -21.47
CA GLY A 223 -9.79 0.34 -22.15
C GLY A 223 -10.79 -0.36 -21.25
N LEU A 224 -10.37 -1.45 -20.61
CA LEU A 224 -11.18 -2.21 -19.66
C LEU A 224 -11.66 -1.34 -18.48
N ALA A 225 -10.76 -0.54 -17.90
CA ALA A 225 -11.10 0.38 -16.83
C ALA A 225 -12.10 1.45 -17.29
N ALA A 226 -11.94 1.98 -18.51
CA ALA A 226 -12.84 2.99 -19.05
C ALA A 226 -14.27 2.45 -19.25
N PHE A 227 -14.44 1.17 -19.59
CA PHE A 227 -15.75 0.55 -19.77
C PHE A 227 -16.39 0.06 -18.47
N ILE A 228 -15.61 -0.56 -17.58
CA ILE A 228 -16.14 -1.20 -16.36
C ILE A 228 -16.30 -0.18 -15.23
N VAL A 229 -15.33 0.71 -15.04
CA VAL A 229 -15.37 1.67 -13.92
C VAL A 229 -16.31 2.81 -14.28
N LYS A 230 -17.53 2.72 -13.75
CA LYS A 230 -18.54 3.78 -13.81
C LYS A 230 -18.67 4.41 -12.43
N ASP A 231 -18.62 5.74 -12.38
CA ASP A 231 -18.91 6.45 -11.14
C ASP A 231 -20.38 6.28 -10.80
N LYS A 232 -20.67 5.81 -9.58
CA LYS A 232 -21.99 5.99 -8.99
C LYS A 232 -22.05 7.43 -8.53
N ILE A 233 -22.45 8.34 -9.41
CA ILE A 233 -22.83 9.68 -8.98
C ILE A 233 -23.94 9.47 -7.95
N ASN A 234 -23.73 9.96 -6.72
CA ASN A 234 -24.75 9.90 -5.69
C ASN A 234 -25.97 10.67 -6.20
N LYS A 235 -26.97 9.93 -6.71
CA LYS A 235 -28.26 10.48 -7.17
C LYS A 235 -29.02 11.26 -6.09
N VAL A 236 -28.54 11.24 -4.84
CA VAL A 236 -29.08 12.01 -3.72
C VAL A 236 -28.82 13.51 -3.89
N GLU A 237 -27.78 13.93 -4.60
CA GLU A 237 -27.42 15.36 -4.74
C GLU A 237 -28.06 16.06 -5.95
N GLU A 238 -28.40 15.34 -7.01
CA GLU A 238 -29.20 15.91 -8.12
C GLU A 238 -30.63 16.26 -7.68
N ALA A 239 -31.17 15.59 -6.66
CA ALA A 239 -32.51 15.86 -6.14
C ALA A 239 -32.55 17.05 -5.16
N SER A 240 -31.42 17.48 -4.59
CA SER A 240 -31.37 18.55 -3.56
C SER A 240 -30.91 19.92 -4.08
N GLY A 241 -30.60 20.04 -5.38
CA GLY A 241 -30.25 21.32 -6.02
C GLY A 241 -28.95 21.98 -5.49
N HIS A 242 -28.19 21.28 -4.64
CA HIS A 242 -26.90 21.76 -4.15
C HIS A 242 -25.83 21.48 -5.20
N ILE A 243 -25.61 22.44 -6.10
CA ILE A 243 -24.42 22.48 -6.95
C ILE A 243 -23.21 22.50 -6.02
N ILE A 244 -22.42 21.42 -6.00
CA ILE A 244 -21.12 21.40 -5.35
C ILE A 244 -20.32 22.54 -6.00
N LYS A 245 -20.19 23.68 -5.31
CA LYS A 245 -19.31 24.78 -5.73
C LYS A 245 -17.99 24.16 -6.17
N GLU A 246 -17.54 24.47 -7.37
CA GLU A 246 -16.33 23.92 -7.96
C GLU A 246 -15.12 24.18 -7.06
N THR A 247 -14.88 23.31 -6.09
CA THR A 247 -13.64 23.34 -5.33
C THR A 247 -12.60 22.73 -6.25
N SER A 248 -11.72 23.57 -6.78
CA SER A 248 -10.53 23.16 -7.52
C SER A 248 -9.87 21.96 -6.82
N PRO A 249 -9.40 20.93 -7.55
CA PRO A 249 -8.64 19.82 -6.97
C PRO A 249 -7.41 20.30 -6.18
N TRP A 250 -6.91 21.49 -6.51
CA TRP A 250 -5.75 22.14 -5.91
C TRP A 250 -6.10 23.00 -4.68
N ASN A 251 -6.94 22.48 -3.77
CA ASN A 251 -7.23 23.18 -2.52
C ASN A 251 -6.24 22.75 -1.42
N HIS A 252 -5.27 23.61 -1.11
CA HIS A 252 -4.24 23.37 -0.08
C HIS A 252 -4.83 23.04 1.30
N ARG A 253 -6.05 23.50 1.61
CA ARG A 253 -6.74 23.18 2.87
C ARG A 253 -6.93 21.67 3.04
N ASN A 254 -7.20 20.93 1.96
CA ASN A 254 -7.40 19.49 2.02
C ASN A 254 -6.11 18.75 2.41
N VAL A 255 -4.95 19.24 1.97
CA VAL A 255 -3.64 18.68 2.34
C VAL A 255 -3.37 18.95 3.82
N ILE A 256 -3.64 20.17 4.30
CA ILE A 256 -3.51 20.52 5.71
C ILE A 256 -4.43 19.66 6.58
N ASP A 257 -5.66 19.40 6.13
CA ASP A 257 -6.62 18.56 6.84
C ASP A 257 -6.18 17.07 6.87
N LEU A 258 -5.57 16.55 5.79
CA LEU A 258 -4.96 15.21 5.78
C LEU A 258 -3.85 15.08 6.85
N PHE A 259 -2.92 16.04 6.89
CA PHE A 259 -1.86 16.06 7.92
C PHE A 259 -2.45 16.25 9.32
N ARG A 260 -3.47 17.11 9.45
CA ARG A 260 -4.17 17.33 10.73
C ARG A 260 -4.85 16.06 11.22
N VAL A 261 -5.49 15.29 10.34
CA VAL A 261 -6.13 13.99 10.69
C VAL A 261 -5.08 12.95 11.09
N ALA A 262 -3.91 12.94 10.43
CA ALA A 262 -2.79 12.08 10.81
C ALA A 262 -2.24 12.42 12.21
N ILE A 263 -2.20 13.70 12.56
CA ILE A 263 -1.60 14.21 13.81
C ILE A 263 -2.64 14.37 14.94
N ARG A 264 -3.95 14.42 14.65
CA ARG A 264 -5.04 14.70 15.61
C ARG A 264 -5.07 13.72 16.77
N LYS A 265 -4.96 14.19 18.02
CA LYS A 265 -4.96 13.39 19.28
C LYS A 265 -6.09 12.34 19.31
N ARG A 266 -5.75 11.07 19.55
CA ARG A 266 -6.67 9.92 19.70
C ARG A 266 -6.48 9.34 21.09
N LEU A 267 -7.56 8.86 21.72
CA LEU A 267 -7.55 8.32 23.07
C LEU A 267 -6.71 7.02 23.15
N GLY A 268 -5.95 6.83 24.23
CA GLY A 268 -5.17 5.62 24.52
C GLY A 268 -3.78 5.50 23.86
N ARG A 269 -3.16 4.31 23.99
CA ARG A 269 -1.84 3.92 23.43
C ARG A 269 -1.88 3.56 21.93
N THR A 270 -3.06 3.61 21.30
CA THR A 270 -3.30 3.20 19.91
C THR A 270 -2.45 3.96 18.90
N ARG A 271 -2.11 5.23 19.18
CA ARG A 271 -1.24 6.05 18.30
C ARG A 271 0.17 5.51 18.24
N ALA A 272 0.77 5.26 19.41
CA ALA A 272 2.11 4.71 19.50
C ALA A 272 2.18 3.32 18.84
N HIS A 273 1.13 2.51 18.99
CA HIS A 273 1.05 1.18 18.39
C HIS A 273 0.93 1.25 16.85
N LEU A 274 0.06 2.11 16.31
CA LEU A 274 -0.09 2.30 14.86
C LEU A 274 1.16 2.93 14.23
N THR A 275 1.80 3.90 14.89
CA THR A 275 3.05 4.49 14.39
C THR A 275 4.16 3.47 14.40
N LEU A 276 4.28 2.65 15.46
CA LEU A 276 5.27 1.58 15.52
C LEU A 276 5.07 0.56 14.39
N LEU A 277 3.84 0.03 14.23
CA LEU A 277 3.50 -0.90 13.16
C LEU A 277 3.79 -0.32 11.77
N LEU A 278 3.43 0.95 11.53
CA LEU A 278 3.71 1.61 10.25
C LEU A 278 5.21 1.78 10.01
N THR A 279 5.98 2.18 11.03
CA THR A 279 7.43 2.35 10.91
C THR A 279 8.15 1.02 10.66
N VAL A 280 7.76 -0.05 11.35
CA VAL A 280 8.31 -1.40 11.15
C VAL A 280 7.97 -1.90 9.76
N PHE A 281 6.72 -1.75 9.32
CA PHE A 281 6.27 -2.12 7.99
C PHE A 281 7.06 -1.41 6.88
N VAL A 282 7.25 -0.08 7.00
CA VAL A 282 8.02 0.71 6.03
C VAL A 282 9.51 0.32 6.03
N ALA A 283 10.11 0.11 7.20
CA ALA A 283 11.50 -0.28 7.33
C ALA A 283 11.78 -1.65 6.68
N LEU A 284 10.89 -2.62 6.89
CA LEU A 284 11.05 -3.98 6.36
C LEU A 284 10.78 -4.09 4.86
N ILE A 285 9.82 -3.31 4.32
CA ILE A 285 9.61 -3.22 2.87
C ILE A 285 10.83 -2.60 2.17
N SER A 286 11.43 -1.58 2.78
CA SER A 286 12.61 -0.92 2.22
C SER A 286 13.81 -1.87 2.13
N GLY A 287 13.97 -2.78 3.11
CA GLY A 287 15.06 -3.77 3.12
C GLY A 287 14.92 -4.90 2.09
N THR A 288 13.71 -5.22 1.64
CA THR A 288 13.46 -6.30 0.67
C THR A 288 13.38 -5.85 -0.78
N SER A 289 13.08 -4.56 -1.00
CA SER A 289 12.76 -4.03 -2.33
C SER A 289 13.93 -3.37 -3.05
N HIS A 290 14.99 -2.95 -2.34
CA HIS A 290 16.07 -2.19 -2.98
C HIS A 290 17.12 -3.10 -3.61
N ASN A 291 17.15 -3.13 -4.94
CA ASN A 291 18.21 -3.70 -5.77
C ASN A 291 18.48 -5.21 -5.57
N MET A 292 17.46 -5.99 -5.23
CA MET A 292 17.57 -7.45 -5.11
C MET A 292 18.14 -8.10 -6.38
N PHE A 293 17.75 -7.57 -7.55
CA PHE A 293 18.29 -8.03 -8.84
C PHE A 293 19.80 -7.78 -8.94
N LEU A 294 20.29 -6.58 -8.60
CA LEU A 294 21.73 -6.27 -8.63
C LEU A 294 22.51 -7.12 -7.63
N TRP A 295 21.96 -7.29 -6.42
CA TRP A 295 22.58 -8.10 -5.37
C TRP A 295 22.71 -9.56 -5.80
N ILE A 296 21.64 -10.15 -6.34
CA ILE A 296 21.65 -11.52 -6.85
C ILE A 296 22.67 -11.69 -7.99
N ARG A 297 22.75 -10.72 -8.90
CA ARG A 297 23.74 -10.72 -9.99
C ARG A 297 25.18 -10.65 -9.48
N ARG A 298 25.40 -9.92 -8.39
CA ARG A 298 26.73 -9.76 -7.78
C ARG A 298 27.17 -10.98 -6.98
N VAL A 299 26.25 -11.62 -6.25
CA VAL A 299 26.58 -12.73 -5.33
C VAL A 299 26.45 -14.10 -6.00
N PHE A 300 25.38 -14.32 -6.77
CA PHE A 300 25.08 -15.61 -7.39
C PHE A 300 25.40 -15.70 -8.87
N HIS A 301 25.75 -14.58 -9.52
CA HIS A 301 25.98 -14.55 -10.97
C HIS A 301 24.77 -15.00 -11.79
N TRP A 302 23.56 -14.82 -11.25
CA TRP A 302 22.34 -15.27 -11.90
C TRP A 302 21.91 -14.35 -13.02
N ASP A 303 21.55 -14.93 -14.16
CA ASP A 303 21.00 -14.20 -15.29
C ASP A 303 19.55 -13.71 -15.03
N GLN A 304 19.01 -12.96 -15.99
CA GLN A 304 17.63 -12.48 -15.92
C GLN A 304 16.63 -13.64 -15.74
N TYR A 305 16.87 -14.79 -16.38
CA TYR A 305 15.94 -15.91 -16.36
C TYR A 305 15.89 -16.61 -15.00
N GLN A 306 17.05 -16.91 -14.41
CA GLN A 306 17.18 -17.50 -13.08
C GLN A 306 16.58 -16.59 -12.00
N PHE A 307 16.83 -15.28 -12.09
CA PHE A 307 16.19 -14.32 -11.18
C PHE A 307 14.68 -14.27 -11.36
N SER A 308 14.18 -14.30 -12.59
CA SER A 308 12.74 -14.33 -12.87
C SER A 308 12.09 -15.59 -12.29
N PHE A 309 12.76 -16.74 -12.39
CA PHE A 309 12.28 -17.99 -11.80
C PHE A 309 12.23 -17.94 -10.27
N TYR A 310 13.28 -17.41 -9.62
CA TYR A 310 13.28 -17.12 -8.18
C TYR A 310 12.12 -16.21 -7.77
N LEU A 311 11.88 -15.15 -8.55
CA LEU A 311 10.80 -14.20 -8.28
C LEU A 311 9.42 -14.86 -8.40
N ILE A 312 9.20 -15.72 -9.39
CA ILE A 312 7.95 -16.48 -9.56
C ILE A 312 7.70 -17.39 -8.35
N ILE A 313 8.72 -18.10 -7.88
CA ILE A 313 8.59 -18.97 -6.70
C ILE A 313 8.18 -18.15 -5.47
N ASN A 314 8.84 -17.01 -5.21
CA ASN A 314 8.47 -16.13 -4.08
C ASN A 314 7.04 -15.59 -4.22
N GLN A 315 6.62 -15.21 -5.44
CA GLN A 315 5.28 -14.68 -5.68
C GLN A 315 4.19 -15.75 -5.52
N LEU A 316 4.45 -16.99 -5.96
CA LEU A 316 3.53 -18.12 -5.81
C LEU A 316 3.41 -18.55 -4.36
N ASP A 317 4.55 -18.70 -3.67
CA ASP A 317 4.53 -18.96 -2.24
C ASP A 317 3.73 -17.88 -1.50
N GLN A 318 3.93 -16.62 -1.87
CA GLN A 318 3.17 -15.53 -1.28
C GLN A 318 1.65 -15.69 -1.40
N GLN A 319 1.18 -16.25 -2.51
CA GLN A 319 -0.25 -16.55 -2.68
C GLN A 319 -0.66 -17.73 -1.80
N ILE A 320 0.11 -18.81 -1.83
CA ILE A 320 -0.19 -20.05 -1.13
C ILE A 320 -0.22 -19.80 0.38
N THR A 321 0.80 -19.16 0.96
CA THR A 321 0.82 -18.86 2.39
C THR A 321 -0.33 -17.94 2.78
N THR A 322 -0.64 -16.91 1.98
CA THR A 322 -1.75 -16.00 2.32
C THR A 322 -3.10 -16.72 2.31
N LEU A 323 -3.33 -17.59 1.33
CA LEU A 323 -4.57 -18.36 1.19
C LEU A 323 -4.73 -19.45 2.27
N VAL A 324 -3.63 -20.04 2.72
CA VAL A 324 -3.65 -21.11 3.74
C VAL A 324 -3.61 -20.55 5.16
N THR A 325 -2.68 -19.64 5.44
CA THR A 325 -2.42 -19.13 6.79
C THR A 325 -3.53 -18.22 7.29
N ALA A 326 -4.10 -17.35 6.44
CA ALA A 326 -5.16 -16.43 6.86
C ALA A 326 -6.42 -17.13 7.41
N PRO A 327 -7.02 -18.14 6.76
CA PRO A 327 -8.18 -18.84 7.31
C PRO A 327 -7.84 -19.68 8.55
N ILE A 328 -6.64 -20.28 8.61
CA ILE A 328 -6.20 -21.05 9.79
C ILE A 328 -6.09 -20.13 11.02
N LEU A 329 -5.37 -19.02 10.90
CA LEU A 329 -5.20 -18.07 12.01
C LEU A 329 -6.52 -17.45 12.46
N ARG A 330 -7.47 -17.24 11.53
CA ARG A 330 -8.83 -16.81 11.88
C ARG A 330 -9.63 -17.87 12.63
N ARG A 331 -9.52 -19.15 12.25
CA ARG A 331 -10.14 -20.26 13.01
C ARG A 331 -9.57 -20.35 14.43
N LEU A 332 -8.28 -20.04 14.58
CA LEU A 332 -7.59 -19.99 15.87
C LEU A 332 -7.88 -18.70 16.67
N SER A 333 -8.72 -17.80 16.17
CA SER A 333 -9.07 -16.52 16.81
C SER A 333 -7.86 -15.66 17.22
N VAL A 334 -6.78 -15.74 16.44
CA VAL A 334 -5.55 -14.97 16.71
C VAL A 334 -5.80 -13.49 16.39
N PRO A 335 -5.43 -12.55 17.28
CA PRO A 335 -5.60 -11.12 17.03
C PRO A 335 -4.73 -10.65 15.85
N ASP A 336 -5.27 -9.81 14.94
CA ASP A 336 -4.55 -9.39 13.72
C ASP A 336 -3.20 -8.72 14.01
N CYS A 337 -3.03 -8.06 15.17
CA CYS A 337 -1.75 -7.48 15.58
C CYS A 337 -0.66 -8.53 15.76
N LEU A 338 -0.99 -9.70 16.33
CA LEU A 338 -0.04 -10.78 16.52
C LEU A 338 0.31 -11.43 15.18
N ILE A 339 -0.66 -11.48 14.26
CA ILE A 339 -0.43 -11.92 12.88
C ILE A 339 0.57 -10.98 12.19
N GLY A 340 0.38 -9.66 12.29
CA GLY A 340 1.31 -8.67 11.73
C GLY A 340 2.69 -8.69 12.38
N ALA A 341 2.78 -8.84 13.70
CA ALA A 341 4.07 -8.89 14.40
C ALA A 341 4.87 -10.17 14.09
N GLY A 342 4.20 -11.34 14.10
CA GLY A 342 4.82 -12.60 13.71
C GLY A 342 5.28 -12.55 12.25
N TRP A 343 4.51 -11.87 11.40
CA TRP A 343 4.85 -11.64 10.01
C TRP A 343 6.17 -10.87 9.84
N ASP A 344 6.26 -9.72 10.49
CA ASP A 344 7.42 -8.83 10.44
C ASP A 344 8.67 -9.52 11.00
N PHE A 345 8.51 -10.41 11.98
CA PHE A 345 9.58 -11.26 12.50
C PHE A 345 10.13 -12.23 11.45
N PHE A 346 9.28 -12.94 10.72
CA PHE A 346 9.74 -13.85 9.64
C PHE A 346 10.41 -13.08 8.51
N LEU A 347 9.91 -11.88 8.19
CA LEU A 347 10.51 -11.00 7.19
C LEU A 347 11.91 -10.52 7.62
N LEU A 348 12.08 -10.15 8.90
CA LEU A 348 13.37 -9.81 9.47
C LEU A 348 14.35 -10.99 9.35
N LEU A 349 13.90 -12.20 9.65
CA LEU A 349 14.72 -13.41 9.54
C LEU A 349 15.14 -13.69 8.08
N LYS A 350 14.23 -13.49 7.12
CA LYS A 350 14.55 -13.53 5.69
C LYS A 350 15.62 -12.50 5.31
N CYS A 351 15.50 -11.26 5.77
CA CYS A 351 16.52 -10.23 5.49
C CYS A 351 17.88 -10.57 6.11
N LEU A 352 17.90 -11.07 7.35
CA LEU A 352 19.13 -11.49 8.02
C LEU A 352 19.82 -12.63 7.26
N THR A 353 19.05 -13.62 6.81
CA THR A 353 19.61 -14.74 6.07
C THR A 353 20.13 -14.34 4.71
N LEU A 354 19.45 -13.45 3.98
CA LEU A 354 19.96 -12.85 2.75
C LEU A 354 21.27 -12.08 2.97
N GLY A 355 21.38 -11.33 4.09
CA GLY A 355 22.60 -10.62 4.46
C GLY A 355 23.80 -11.52 4.77
N LEU A 356 23.57 -12.77 5.17
CA LEU A 356 24.63 -13.75 5.45
C LEU A 356 25.12 -14.48 4.18
N VAL A 357 24.40 -14.38 3.07
CA VAL A 357 24.80 -15.04 1.82
C VAL A 357 25.92 -14.25 1.15
N THR A 358 27.06 -14.91 0.98
CA THR A 358 28.28 -14.31 0.41
C THR A 358 28.80 -15.07 -0.81
N THR A 359 28.41 -16.35 -0.99
CA THR A 359 28.95 -17.23 -2.03
C THR A 359 27.85 -17.81 -2.91
N ALA A 360 28.15 -18.04 -4.20
CA ALA A 360 27.22 -18.64 -5.17
C ALA A 360 26.71 -20.05 -4.78
N SER A 361 27.47 -20.82 -3.98
CA SER A 361 27.07 -22.15 -3.48
C SER A 361 25.87 -22.10 -2.50
N GLN A 362 25.57 -20.92 -1.95
CA GLN A 362 24.47 -20.67 -1.02
C GLN A 362 23.16 -20.30 -1.73
N TRP A 363 23.01 -20.65 -3.01
CA TRP A 363 21.88 -20.29 -3.86
C TRP A 363 20.51 -20.73 -3.32
N TRP A 364 20.49 -21.75 -2.45
CA TRP A 364 19.29 -22.27 -1.79
C TRP A 364 18.91 -21.51 -0.49
N PHE A 365 19.79 -20.70 0.09
CA PHE A 365 19.50 -19.95 1.33
C PHE A 365 18.32 -18.97 1.21
N PRO A 366 18.18 -18.19 0.10
CA PRO A 366 17.01 -17.36 -0.13
C PRO A 366 15.68 -18.13 -0.14
N TYR A 367 15.75 -19.46 -0.31
CA TYR A 367 14.59 -20.36 -0.36
C TYR A 367 14.17 -20.90 1.03
N LEU A 368 15.00 -20.76 2.07
CA LEU A 368 14.69 -21.28 3.42
C LEU A 368 13.53 -20.56 4.12
N PHE A 369 13.42 -19.25 3.90
CA PHE A 369 12.40 -18.38 4.49
C PHE A 369 11.39 -17.90 3.44
N ILE A 370 11.09 -18.77 2.47
CA ILE A 370 10.09 -18.52 1.43
C ILE A 370 8.74 -18.18 2.06
N VAL A 371 8.31 -18.95 3.07
CA VAL A 371 7.04 -18.86 3.82
C VAL A 371 6.86 -17.54 4.59
N ALA A 372 7.69 -16.55 4.29
CA ALA A 372 7.55 -15.16 4.67
C ALA A 372 7.07 -14.26 3.49
N PRO A 373 5.80 -14.35 2.99
CA PRO A 373 5.17 -13.26 2.21
C PRO A 373 4.80 -11.90 2.83
N MET A 374 5.44 -10.86 2.32
CA MET A 374 5.14 -9.42 2.47
C MET A 374 3.65 -8.98 2.47
N ALA A 375 2.70 -9.79 1.97
CA ALA A 375 1.28 -9.44 1.87
C ALA A 375 0.54 -9.38 3.22
N LEU A 376 0.88 -10.22 4.19
CA LEU A 376 0.06 -10.36 5.40
C LEU A 376 0.17 -9.17 6.36
N SER A 377 1.35 -8.55 6.51
CA SER A 377 1.50 -7.33 7.31
C SER A 377 0.72 -6.16 6.69
N GLY A 378 0.76 -6.00 5.36
CA GLY A 378 -0.03 -4.96 4.67
C GLY A 378 -1.54 -5.18 4.78
N ILE A 379 -2.01 -6.43 4.84
CA ILE A 379 -3.42 -6.75 5.10
C ILE A 379 -3.77 -6.51 6.57
N ALA A 380 -2.92 -6.93 7.51
CA ALA A 380 -3.12 -6.75 8.94
C ALA A 380 -3.16 -5.26 9.33
N VAL A 381 -2.24 -4.44 8.83
CA VAL A 381 -2.23 -2.98 9.05
C VAL A 381 -3.51 -2.34 8.52
N ARG A 382 -3.96 -2.72 7.31
CA ARG A 382 -5.21 -2.21 6.74
C ARG A 382 -6.44 -2.63 7.55
N SER A 383 -6.49 -3.88 8.01
CA SER A 383 -7.54 -4.42 8.90
C SER A 383 -7.60 -3.66 10.22
N GLN A 384 -6.44 -3.39 10.84
CA GLN A 384 -6.35 -2.63 12.08
C GLN A 384 -6.75 -1.17 11.88
N MET A 385 -6.32 -0.54 10.78
CA MET A 385 -6.74 0.83 10.45
C MET A 385 -8.25 0.96 10.28
N SER A 386 -8.92 -0.01 9.63
CA SER A 386 -10.38 0.01 9.49
C SER A 386 -11.10 -0.19 10.83
N LYS A 387 -10.63 -1.11 11.68
CA LYS A 387 -11.21 -1.33 13.02
C LYS A 387 -11.07 -0.11 13.92
N VAL A 388 -9.92 0.56 13.88
CA VAL A 388 -9.68 1.80 14.64
C VAL A 388 -10.57 2.94 14.17
N GLN A 389 -10.83 3.05 12.86
CA GLN A 389 -11.78 4.02 12.34
C GLN A 389 -13.19 3.74 12.87
N GLU A 390 -13.66 2.50 12.79
CA GLU A 390 -14.98 2.08 13.27
C GLU A 390 -15.15 2.37 14.77
N GLN A 391 -14.12 2.08 15.57
CA GLN A 391 -14.12 2.40 16.99
C GLN A 391 -14.16 3.90 17.26
N SER A 392 -13.45 4.71 16.46
CA SER A 392 -13.53 6.17 16.58
C SER A 392 -14.89 6.74 16.18
N TYR A 393 -15.59 6.12 15.22
CA TYR A 393 -16.97 6.50 14.89
C TYR A 393 -17.93 6.10 16.00
N LEU A 394 -17.73 4.94 16.63
CA LEU A 394 -18.50 4.51 17.79
C LEU A 394 -18.23 5.40 19.01
N ASP A 395 -16.99 5.84 19.23
CA ASP A 395 -16.63 6.77 20.30
C ASP A 395 -17.22 8.17 20.03
N VAL A 396 -17.17 8.66 18.80
CA VAL A 396 -17.83 9.93 18.41
C VAL A 396 -19.34 9.81 18.46
N ALA A 397 -19.91 8.67 18.06
CA ALA A 397 -21.34 8.41 18.18
C ALA A 397 -21.74 8.29 19.66
N ALA A 398 -20.93 7.67 20.51
CA ALA A 398 -21.12 7.60 21.95
C ALA A 398 -21.01 8.98 22.60
N ASP A 399 -20.02 9.80 22.21
CA ASP A 399 -19.88 11.19 22.64
C ASP A 399 -21.07 12.05 22.16
N CYS A 400 -21.54 11.87 20.93
CA CYS A 400 -22.75 12.52 20.41
C CYS A 400 -24.01 12.05 21.14
N THR A 401 -24.12 10.76 21.44
CA THR A 401 -25.23 10.19 22.20
C THR A 401 -25.20 10.71 23.64
N GLN A 402 -24.02 10.82 24.23
CA GLN A 402 -23.81 11.36 25.57
C GLN A 402 -24.04 12.87 25.61
N PHE A 403 -23.70 13.61 24.54
CA PHE A 403 -24.04 15.02 24.37
C PHE A 403 -25.56 15.22 24.23
N ILE A 404 -26.26 14.39 23.44
CA ILE A 404 -27.73 14.39 23.31
C ILE A 404 -28.39 14.04 24.65
N ILE A 405 -27.86 13.06 25.40
CA ILE A 405 -28.33 12.73 26.76
C ILE A 405 -28.11 13.91 27.72
N THR A 406 -26.99 14.63 27.60
CA THR A 406 -26.67 15.79 28.44
C THR A 406 -27.54 17.01 28.11
N GLU A 407 -27.90 17.21 26.84
CA GLU A 407 -28.90 18.22 26.44
C GLU A 407 -30.33 17.83 26.86
N ASN A 408 -30.71 16.55 26.77
CA ASN A 408 -32.00 16.06 27.26
C ASN A 408 -32.11 16.23 28.79
N LEU A 409 -31.03 16.02 29.55
CA LEU A 409 -30.96 16.32 31.00
C LEU A 409 -31.01 17.82 31.32
N ARG A 410 -30.61 18.69 30.39
CA ARG A 410 -30.82 20.15 30.50
C ARG A 410 -32.25 20.53 30.17
N LEU A 411 -32.88 19.86 29.20
CA LEU A 411 -34.29 19.98 28.86
C LEU A 411 -35.19 19.48 30.01
N ASP A 412 -34.84 18.42 30.73
CA ASP A 412 -35.57 17.98 31.93
C ASP A 412 -35.51 19.04 33.05
N ARG A 413 -34.34 19.66 33.24
CA ARG A 413 -34.18 20.82 34.12
C ARG A 413 -35.00 22.02 33.65
N PHE A 414 -35.09 22.24 32.35
CA PHE A 414 -35.93 23.29 31.74
C PHE A 414 -37.43 22.97 31.88
N CYS A 415 -37.81 21.70 31.81
CA CYS A 415 -39.18 21.19 31.94
C CYS A 415 -39.68 21.35 33.39
N GLN A 416 -38.85 21.02 34.38
CA GLN A 416 -39.14 21.29 35.81
C GLN A 416 -39.33 22.78 36.09
N VAL A 417 -38.51 23.65 35.48
CA VAL A 417 -38.53 25.10 35.72
C VAL A 417 -39.66 25.81 34.98
N THR A 418 -40.06 25.32 33.80
CA THR A 418 -41.00 26.04 32.91
C THR A 418 -42.43 25.47 32.94
N LEU A 419 -42.61 24.17 33.24
CA LEU A 419 -43.93 23.49 33.16
C LEU A 419 -44.48 23.03 34.53
N ASN A 420 -43.75 23.23 35.63
CA ASN A 420 -44.19 23.00 37.01
C ASN A 420 -44.82 21.61 37.27
N LYS A 421 -44.30 20.57 36.63
CA LYS A 421 -44.68 19.17 36.88
C LYS A 421 -43.85 18.56 38.01
N THR A 422 -44.41 17.57 38.72
CA THR A 422 -43.79 16.93 39.90
C THR A 422 -42.64 16.00 39.51
N ALA A 423 -41.60 15.97 40.36
CA ALA A 423 -40.35 15.25 40.13
C ALA A 423 -40.50 13.72 40.02
N GLU A 424 -41.56 13.14 40.59
CA GLU A 424 -41.83 11.70 40.58
C GLU A 424 -42.22 11.18 39.19
N GLU A 425 -42.93 11.96 38.37
CA GLU A 425 -43.34 11.53 37.03
C GLU A 425 -42.15 11.44 36.05
N CYS A 426 -41.16 12.32 36.19
CA CYS A 426 -39.93 12.31 35.39
C CYS A 426 -38.95 11.21 35.85
N ALA A 427 -38.89 10.92 37.15
CA ALA A 427 -37.97 9.93 37.71
C ALA A 427 -38.33 8.48 37.30
N VAL A 428 -39.62 8.15 37.23
CA VAL A 428 -40.11 6.79 36.92
C VAL A 428 -39.83 6.36 35.46
N MET A 429 -39.77 7.29 34.51
CA MET A 429 -39.38 6.98 33.13
C MET A 429 -37.87 6.79 32.94
N ASN A 430 -37.04 7.51 33.72
CA ASN A 430 -35.60 7.48 33.60
C ASN A 430 -34.99 6.20 34.22
N ASP A 431 -35.54 5.74 35.33
CA ASP A 431 -35.01 4.58 36.07
C ASP A 431 -35.19 3.24 35.31
N LYS A 432 -36.25 3.14 34.50
CA LYS A 432 -36.54 1.96 33.67
C LYS A 432 -35.60 1.80 32.48
N TYR A 433 -34.93 2.87 32.05
CA TYR A 433 -33.96 2.88 30.94
C TYR A 433 -32.52 2.63 31.42
N HIS A 434 -32.21 2.99 32.67
CA HIS A 434 -30.87 2.87 33.26
C HIS A 434 -30.47 1.45 33.67
N THR A 435 -31.43 0.60 34.05
CA THR A 435 -31.17 -0.75 34.57
C THR A 435 -30.77 -1.76 33.47
N ASP A 436 -31.25 -1.58 32.23
CA ASP A 436 -30.92 -2.46 31.10
C ASP A 436 -29.53 -2.21 30.49
N LEU A 437 -28.94 -1.03 30.76
CA LEU A 437 -27.66 -0.63 30.17
C LEU A 437 -26.44 -1.02 31.05
N GLN A 438 -26.59 -1.01 32.37
CA GLN A 438 -25.48 -1.31 33.30
C GLN A 438 -25.05 -2.78 33.30
N VAL A 439 -25.95 -3.71 32.95
CA VAL A 439 -25.65 -5.16 32.91
C VAL A 439 -24.71 -5.54 31.75
N LYS A 440 -24.55 -4.71 30.73
CA LYS A 440 -23.71 -5.02 29.54
C LYS A 440 -22.25 -4.54 29.62
N VAL A 441 -21.87 -3.72 30.60
CA VAL A 441 -20.55 -3.06 30.63
C VAL A 441 -19.57 -3.68 31.64
N GLN A 442 -20.02 -4.56 32.54
CA GLN A 442 -19.22 -4.99 33.69
C GLN A 442 -18.47 -6.34 33.54
N LYS A 443 -17.99 -6.67 32.34
CA LYS A 443 -17.06 -7.80 32.14
C LYS A 443 -15.91 -7.41 31.23
N LEU A 444 -14.80 -6.94 31.79
CA LEU A 444 -13.42 -7.20 31.33
C LEU A 444 -12.44 -6.33 32.14
N ASP A 445 -12.16 -6.74 33.37
CA ASP A 445 -10.98 -6.28 34.11
C ASP A 445 -10.29 -7.50 34.75
N GLY A 446 -9.01 -7.66 34.43
CA GLY A 446 -8.15 -8.73 34.93
C GLY A 446 -7.56 -9.55 33.79
N VAL A 447 -6.35 -9.17 33.32
CA VAL A 447 -5.34 -10.06 32.72
C VAL A 447 -4.02 -9.34 32.36
N PHE A 448 -3.94 -8.00 32.31
CA PHE A 448 -2.70 -7.32 31.85
C PHE A 448 -1.77 -6.82 32.96
N ASN A 449 -1.27 -7.73 33.79
CA ASN A 449 -0.13 -7.49 34.67
C ASN A 449 0.87 -8.65 34.56
N PHE A 450 1.68 -8.71 33.49
CA PHE A 450 2.83 -9.65 33.47
C PHE A 450 4.03 -9.37 32.57
N TYR A 451 4.12 -8.33 31.72
CA TYR A 451 5.35 -8.18 30.90
C TYR A 451 5.93 -6.77 30.88
N GLY A 452 6.72 -6.50 31.93
CA GLY A 452 7.74 -5.45 31.96
C GLY A 452 9.11 -6.08 32.18
N GLN A 453 9.84 -6.38 31.10
CA GLN A 453 11.31 -6.53 31.05
C GLN A 453 11.74 -6.97 29.64
N LEU A 454 11.80 -6.04 28.69
CA LEU A 454 12.67 -6.16 27.50
C LEU A 454 12.80 -4.79 26.79
N LEU A 455 13.41 -3.81 27.46
CA LEU A 455 13.50 -2.44 26.92
C LEU A 455 14.82 -1.75 27.32
N SER A 456 15.95 -2.30 26.87
CA SER A 456 17.28 -1.72 27.16
C SER A 456 18.12 -1.32 25.94
N THR A 457 17.59 -1.35 24.71
CA THR A 457 18.40 -1.01 23.51
C THR A 457 17.85 0.11 22.63
N VAL A 458 16.69 0.72 22.95
CA VAL A 458 16.04 1.74 22.07
C VAL A 458 15.86 3.11 22.74
N LEU A 459 16.33 3.27 23.98
CA LEU A 459 16.15 4.49 24.79
C LEU A 459 16.83 5.78 24.25
N PRO A 460 17.93 5.76 23.48
CA PRO A 460 18.59 7.01 23.05
C PRO A 460 17.80 7.84 22.03
N LEU A 461 17.05 7.20 21.13
CA LEU A 461 16.21 7.90 20.13
C LEU A 461 14.88 8.36 20.75
N LEU A 462 14.39 7.64 21.76
CA LEU A 462 13.25 8.08 22.56
C LEU A 462 13.57 9.34 23.35
N LEU A 463 14.78 9.48 23.93
CA LEU A 463 15.17 10.66 24.70
C LEU A 463 15.16 11.96 23.88
N LEU A 464 15.55 11.96 22.61
CA LEU A 464 15.48 13.17 21.77
C LEU A 464 14.03 13.60 21.48
N SER A 465 13.14 12.63 21.25
CA SER A 465 11.70 12.90 21.13
C SER A 465 11.03 13.24 22.47
N PHE A 466 11.55 12.70 23.57
CA PHE A 466 11.09 12.99 24.93
C PHE A 466 11.53 14.38 25.39
N ILE A 467 12.75 14.82 25.06
CA ILE A 467 13.28 16.16 25.38
C ILE A 467 12.53 17.23 24.59
N ALA A 468 12.21 16.98 23.31
CA ALA A 468 11.34 17.86 22.51
C ALA A 468 9.91 17.94 23.08
N SER A 469 9.38 16.85 23.64
CA SER A 469 8.06 16.78 24.29
C SER A 469 8.04 17.30 25.74
N TRP A 470 9.19 17.29 26.42
CA TRP A 470 9.33 17.75 27.81
C TRP A 470 9.54 19.27 27.90
N SER A 471 10.18 19.87 26.89
CA SER A 471 10.40 21.32 26.79
C SER A 471 9.11 22.15 26.66
N ASP A 472 8.00 21.55 26.24
CA ASP A 472 6.72 22.27 26.03
C ASP A 472 5.80 22.25 27.28
N LYS A 473 6.21 21.57 28.35
CA LYS A 473 5.40 21.44 29.58
C LYS A 473 5.71 22.46 30.68
N ARG A 474 6.76 23.27 30.56
CA ARG A 474 7.04 24.37 31.51
C ARG A 474 7.68 25.52 30.77
N GLY A 475 6.93 26.60 30.54
CA GLY A 475 7.40 27.82 29.89
C GLY A 475 8.53 28.53 30.67
N ARG A 476 9.74 27.97 30.65
CA ARG A 476 10.99 28.65 31.01
C ARG A 476 11.95 28.48 29.86
N ARG A 477 12.45 29.59 29.33
CA ARG A 477 13.55 29.59 28.36
C ARG A 477 14.74 28.90 29.01
N VAL A 478 15.17 27.77 28.45
CA VAL A 478 16.48 27.20 28.74
C VAL A 478 17.47 27.87 27.81
N THR A 479 18.21 28.84 28.34
CA THR A 479 19.40 29.38 27.66
C THR A 479 20.43 28.26 27.60
N ILE A 480 20.65 27.70 26.41
CA ILE A 480 21.72 26.72 26.20
C ILE A 480 23.03 27.52 26.08
N LEU A 481 23.83 27.52 27.16
CA LEU A 481 25.24 27.89 27.12
C LEU A 481 25.98 26.81 26.33
N LEU A 482 26.36 27.14 25.09
CA LEU A 482 27.36 26.39 24.31
C LEU A 482 28.73 26.58 24.96
N PRO A 483 29.47 25.52 25.33
CA PRO A 483 30.91 25.62 25.47
C PRO A 483 31.52 25.59 24.07
N LEU A 484 31.98 26.76 23.61
CA LEU A 484 32.98 26.90 22.55
C LEU A 484 34.36 26.64 23.16
N THR A 485 35.00 25.55 22.76
CA THR A 485 36.46 25.32 22.67
C THR A 485 36.62 24.09 21.75
N GLY A 486 37.16 24.18 20.52
CA GLY A 486 38.59 24.28 20.21
C GLY A 486 39.27 22.94 20.56
N ASP A 487 39.81 22.10 19.67
CA ASP A 487 40.67 22.30 18.49
C ASP A 487 40.48 21.13 17.49
N ILE A 488 40.44 21.31 16.16
CA ILE A 488 41.57 21.36 15.20
C ILE A 488 42.67 20.32 15.46
N LEU A 489 42.50 19.12 14.88
CA LEU A 489 43.39 18.51 13.85
C LEU A 489 42.79 17.20 13.34
#